data_AF-A0A954W4P5-F1
#
_entry.id   AF-A0A954W4P5-F1
#
_cell.length_a   1.000
_cell.length_b   1.000
_cell.length_c   1.000
_cell.angle_alpha   90.00
_cell.angle_beta   90.00
_cell.angle_gamma   90.00
#
_symmetry.space_group_name_H-M   'P 1'
#
loop_
_entity.id
_entity.type
_entity.pdbx_description
1 polymer ?
#
loop_
_entity_poly.entity_id
_entity_poly.type
_entity_poly.pdbx_seq_one_letter_code
_entity_poly.pdbx_strand_id
1 'polypeptide(L)'
;MQRDLRDSDDGFRQILEAVSDGWWQWDLVTGELHVSDRWLISWGYSRDEFQPHVSAWQALVHPDDWEHLQKALHDHVRGAALVYECEYRIRTKSGEWAWSLDRGKVVKFDADGRPLMMVGTDTNITDRKRAEFELHETERRLQQIVDNTSAVIYVKDAQYRYLMINRRFEELFGVTNAGLRGRDDFMIFPPEAAAGFRRNDERVLATGETMFVDEIAPHEDGPHTYISVKFPLRDAHGRIHAMAGISTDITERKRAEEALAHYAEELERSNRDLRVFAYAASHDLQEPLRAIAGYGQLLHHRYRGTLDAEADRWIDLIIDGVKRMNLLLSDLLDYSRINTQARQFEPVDTGQALRDALANLAASIGERQAIITHDDLPTIAADRLQMTQLFQNLIGNAIKYCQVQPHVQVSAERLAATRQWRFAVRDNGI
;
A
#
# COMPACT_ATOMS: atom_id res chain seq x y z
N MET A 1 -72.44 -11.59 -39.30
CA MET A 1 -71.21 -11.62 -40.13
C MET A 1 -70.37 -10.35 -40.07
N GLN A 2 -70.82 -9.16 -40.52
CA GLN A 2 -70.00 -7.92 -40.36
C GLN A 2 -69.93 -7.37 -38.92
N ARG A 3 -70.90 -7.74 -38.06
CA ARG A 3 -70.90 -7.37 -36.62
C ARG A 3 -69.96 -8.26 -35.79
N ASP A 4 -69.98 -9.57 -36.02
CA ASP A 4 -69.15 -10.54 -35.28
C ASP A 4 -67.63 -10.37 -35.51
N LEU A 5 -67.23 -9.93 -36.71
CA LEU A 5 -65.82 -9.63 -37.04
C LEU A 5 -65.32 -8.35 -36.35
N ARG A 6 -66.18 -7.35 -36.14
CA ARG A 6 -65.83 -6.12 -35.41
C ARG A 6 -65.74 -6.37 -33.91
N ASP A 7 -66.67 -7.14 -33.36
CA ASP A 7 -66.65 -7.47 -31.92
C ASP A 7 -65.46 -8.38 -31.56
N SER A 8 -65.02 -9.26 -32.48
CA SER A 8 -63.80 -10.07 -32.28
C SER A 8 -62.50 -9.25 -32.38
N ASP A 9 -62.43 -8.25 -33.24
CA ASP A 9 -61.23 -7.39 -33.37
C ASP A 9 -61.12 -6.42 -32.17
N ASP A 10 -62.24 -5.95 -31.63
CA ASP A 10 -62.26 -5.02 -30.48
C ASP A 10 -61.92 -5.73 -29.15
N GLY A 11 -62.42 -6.95 -28.95
CA GLY A 11 -62.07 -7.77 -27.79
C GLY A 11 -60.58 -8.17 -27.76
N PHE A 12 -59.98 -8.44 -28.92
CA PHE A 12 -58.55 -8.74 -29.02
C PHE A 12 -57.67 -7.54 -28.64
N ARG A 13 -58.04 -6.33 -29.04
CA ARG A 13 -57.34 -5.10 -28.67
C ARG A 13 -57.40 -4.84 -27.17
N GLN A 14 -58.57 -5.00 -26.55
CA GLN A 14 -58.73 -4.83 -25.11
C GLN A 14 -57.87 -5.82 -24.30
N ILE A 15 -57.74 -7.07 -24.77
CA ILE A 15 -56.86 -8.06 -24.14
C ILE A 15 -55.40 -7.62 -24.24
N LEU A 16 -54.93 -7.24 -25.44
CA LEU A 16 -53.55 -6.80 -25.64
C LEU A 16 -53.23 -5.56 -24.80
N GLU A 17 -54.13 -4.58 -24.72
CA GLU A 17 -53.94 -3.38 -23.88
C GLU A 17 -53.80 -3.70 -22.39
N ALA A 18 -54.50 -4.73 -21.92
CA ALA A 18 -54.45 -5.17 -20.52
C ALA A 18 -53.18 -5.97 -20.18
N VAL A 19 -52.62 -6.72 -21.15
CA VAL A 19 -51.54 -7.69 -20.89
C VAL A 19 -50.17 -7.30 -21.44
N SER A 20 -50.07 -6.26 -22.29
CA SER A 20 -48.79 -5.83 -22.88
C SER A 20 -48.45 -4.36 -22.62
N ASP A 21 -47.15 -4.07 -22.61
CA ASP A 21 -46.60 -2.71 -22.47
C ASP A 21 -46.63 -1.91 -23.78
N GLY A 22 -46.98 -2.59 -24.87
CA GLY A 22 -47.21 -2.06 -26.18
C GLY A 22 -47.70 -3.18 -27.09
N TRP A 23 -48.54 -2.85 -28.06
CA TRP A 23 -48.90 -3.76 -29.14
C TRP A 23 -48.83 -3.03 -30.48
N TRP A 24 -48.66 -3.82 -31.53
CA TRP A 24 -48.65 -3.36 -32.90
C TRP A 24 -49.36 -4.34 -33.83
N GLN A 25 -49.86 -3.82 -34.94
CA GLN A 25 -50.52 -4.55 -36.00
C GLN A 25 -49.95 -4.05 -37.33
N TRP A 26 -49.35 -4.95 -38.09
CA TRP A 26 -48.70 -4.66 -39.36
C TRP A 26 -49.44 -5.36 -40.50
N ASP A 27 -49.90 -4.57 -41.47
CA ASP A 27 -50.37 -5.07 -42.75
C ASP A 27 -49.16 -5.28 -43.69
N LEU A 28 -48.89 -6.55 -44.00
CA LEU A 28 -47.71 -6.97 -44.75
C LEU A 28 -47.78 -6.63 -46.24
N VAL A 29 -48.97 -6.26 -46.75
CA VAL A 29 -49.19 -5.95 -48.17
C VAL A 29 -49.06 -4.46 -48.41
N THR A 30 -49.69 -3.64 -47.57
CA THR A 30 -49.72 -2.18 -47.70
C THR A 30 -48.59 -1.49 -46.96
N GLY A 31 -47.99 -2.16 -45.97
CA GLY A 31 -46.97 -1.57 -45.10
C GLY A 31 -47.53 -0.74 -43.94
N GLU A 32 -48.86 -0.66 -43.79
CA GLU A 32 -49.50 0.09 -42.70
C GLU A 32 -49.20 -0.55 -41.34
N LEU A 33 -48.72 0.27 -40.40
CA LEU A 33 -48.33 -0.17 -39.06
C LEU A 33 -49.14 0.63 -38.02
N HIS A 34 -50.08 -0.05 -37.37
CA HIS A 34 -50.81 0.50 -36.24
C HIS A 34 -50.11 0.12 -34.94
N VAL A 35 -49.89 1.10 -34.07
CA VAL A 35 -49.32 0.90 -32.74
C VAL A 35 -50.27 1.43 -31.67
N SER A 36 -50.24 0.78 -30.52
CA SER A 36 -50.96 1.21 -29.31
C SER A 36 -50.40 2.52 -28.75
N ASP A 37 -51.19 3.24 -27.95
CA ASP A 37 -50.70 4.45 -27.27
C ASP A 37 -49.60 4.13 -26.25
N ARG A 38 -49.66 2.96 -25.59
CA ARG A 38 -48.62 2.51 -24.66
C ARG A 38 -47.27 2.30 -25.37
N TRP A 39 -47.28 1.81 -26.60
CA TRP A 39 -46.08 1.72 -27.44
C TRP A 39 -45.44 3.10 -27.67
N LEU A 40 -46.26 4.08 -28.08
CA LEU A 40 -45.79 5.45 -28.31
C LEU A 40 -45.18 6.07 -27.04
N ILE A 41 -45.86 5.89 -25.89
CA ILE A 41 -45.40 6.36 -24.58
C ILE A 41 -44.07 5.70 -24.20
N SER A 42 -43.93 4.38 -24.39
CA SER A 42 -42.71 3.61 -24.05
C SER A 42 -41.45 4.13 -24.75
N TRP A 43 -41.60 4.71 -25.94
CA TRP A 43 -40.50 5.25 -26.73
C TRP A 43 -40.46 6.79 -26.77
N GLY A 44 -41.40 7.44 -26.08
CA GLY A 44 -41.49 8.88 -25.89
C GLY A 44 -42.11 9.65 -27.06
N TYR A 45 -42.76 8.98 -28.01
CA TYR A 45 -43.41 9.62 -29.15
C TYR A 45 -44.88 9.95 -28.86
N SER A 46 -45.43 10.92 -29.57
CA SER A 46 -46.88 11.16 -29.62
C SER A 46 -47.47 10.62 -30.93
N ARG A 47 -48.80 10.42 -30.96
CA ARG A 47 -49.50 9.84 -32.11
C ARG A 47 -49.36 10.67 -33.39
N ASP A 48 -49.20 11.99 -33.26
CA ASP A 48 -49.03 12.90 -34.41
C ASP A 48 -47.60 12.88 -34.97
N GLU A 49 -46.63 12.35 -34.22
CA GLU A 49 -45.21 12.32 -34.59
C GLU A 49 -44.80 10.99 -35.25
N PHE A 50 -45.58 9.93 -35.07
CA PHE A 50 -45.30 8.61 -35.63
C PHE A 50 -46.17 8.35 -36.86
N GLN A 51 -45.53 8.19 -38.03
CA GLN A 51 -46.26 7.80 -39.24
C GLN A 51 -46.70 6.33 -39.11
N PRO A 52 -47.97 5.99 -39.39
CA PRO A 52 -48.50 4.63 -39.24
C PRO A 52 -48.06 3.72 -40.40
N HIS A 53 -46.76 3.64 -40.64
CA HIS A 53 -46.16 2.86 -41.72
C HIS A 53 -44.88 2.19 -41.23
N VAL A 54 -44.63 0.96 -41.67
CA VAL A 54 -43.49 0.14 -41.20
C VAL A 54 -42.15 0.85 -41.40
N SER A 55 -41.97 1.63 -42.46
CA SER A 55 -40.74 2.39 -42.71
C SER A 55 -40.40 3.39 -41.59
N ALA A 56 -41.39 3.92 -40.89
CA ALA A 56 -41.17 4.82 -39.76
C ALA A 56 -40.55 4.07 -38.58
N TRP A 57 -41.03 2.86 -38.29
CA TRP A 57 -40.40 1.97 -37.31
C TRP A 57 -38.99 1.56 -37.76
N GLN A 58 -38.80 1.16 -39.02
CA GLN A 58 -37.49 0.76 -39.56
C GLN A 58 -36.42 1.85 -39.40
N ALA A 59 -36.81 3.12 -39.56
CA ALA A 59 -35.90 4.25 -39.37
C ALA A 59 -35.46 4.48 -37.91
N LEU A 60 -36.21 3.94 -36.95
CA LEU A 60 -35.89 4.01 -35.52
C LEU A 60 -35.04 2.81 -35.04
N VAL A 61 -34.96 1.74 -35.82
CA VAL A 61 -34.18 0.55 -35.49
C VAL A 61 -32.68 0.83 -35.69
N HIS A 62 -31.84 0.31 -34.80
CA HIS A 62 -30.39 0.40 -34.93
C HIS A 62 -29.90 -0.38 -36.18
N PRO A 63 -29.03 0.21 -37.03
CA PRO A 63 -28.58 -0.43 -38.28
C PRO A 63 -28.01 -1.84 -38.10
N ASP A 64 -27.18 -2.06 -37.08
CA ASP A 64 -26.57 -3.37 -36.79
C ASP A 64 -27.61 -4.47 -36.46
N ASP A 65 -28.78 -4.10 -35.94
CA ASP A 65 -29.79 -5.06 -35.50
C ASP A 65 -30.74 -5.45 -36.65
N TRP A 66 -30.66 -4.74 -37.78
CA TRP A 66 -31.56 -4.90 -38.93
C TRP A 66 -31.48 -6.29 -39.57
N GLU A 67 -30.27 -6.82 -39.75
CA GLU A 67 -30.07 -8.15 -40.34
C GLU A 67 -30.71 -9.24 -39.47
N HIS A 68 -30.59 -9.11 -38.14
CA HIS A 68 -31.16 -10.04 -37.18
C HIS A 68 -32.70 -10.05 -37.25
N LEU A 69 -33.32 -8.86 -37.28
CA LEU A 69 -34.77 -8.69 -37.39
C LEU A 69 -35.32 -9.28 -38.69
N GLN A 70 -34.65 -9.01 -39.83
CA GLN A 70 -35.05 -9.57 -41.12
C GLN A 70 -34.97 -11.09 -41.12
N LYS A 71 -33.91 -11.67 -40.55
CA LYS A 71 -33.76 -13.12 -40.44
C LYS A 71 -34.86 -13.73 -39.59
N ALA A 72 -35.15 -13.17 -38.41
CA ALA A 72 -36.18 -13.69 -37.53
C ALA A 72 -37.59 -13.59 -38.13
N LEU A 73 -37.89 -12.48 -38.82
CA LEU A 73 -39.14 -12.32 -39.54
C LEU A 73 -39.25 -13.36 -40.66
N HIS A 74 -38.18 -13.54 -41.44
CA HIS A 74 -38.13 -14.54 -42.50
C HIS A 74 -38.33 -15.96 -41.94
N ASP A 75 -37.62 -16.32 -40.85
CA ASP A 75 -37.78 -17.58 -40.10
C ASP A 75 -39.22 -17.85 -39.67
N HIS A 76 -39.91 -16.83 -39.16
CA HIS A 76 -41.30 -16.97 -38.77
C HIS A 76 -42.24 -17.18 -39.97
N VAL A 77 -42.11 -16.34 -41.00
CA VAL A 77 -42.99 -16.40 -42.19
C VAL A 77 -42.88 -17.73 -42.93
N ARG A 78 -41.69 -18.33 -43.00
CA ARG A 78 -41.46 -19.64 -43.63
C ARG A 78 -41.78 -20.84 -42.74
N GLY A 79 -42.31 -20.59 -41.53
CA GLY A 79 -42.69 -21.62 -40.57
C GLY A 79 -41.52 -22.30 -39.85
N ALA A 80 -40.30 -21.80 -39.99
CA ALA A 80 -39.13 -22.29 -39.25
C ALA A 80 -39.17 -21.89 -37.77
N ALA A 81 -39.91 -20.81 -37.44
CA ALA A 81 -40.20 -20.39 -36.06
C ALA A 81 -41.72 -20.21 -35.85
N LEU A 82 -42.25 -20.74 -34.74
CA LEU A 82 -43.69 -20.69 -34.41
C LEU A 82 -44.19 -19.27 -34.10
N VAL A 83 -43.30 -18.41 -33.62
CA VAL A 83 -43.54 -17.01 -33.25
C VAL A 83 -42.29 -16.22 -33.67
N TYR A 84 -42.48 -14.98 -34.11
CA TYR A 84 -41.39 -14.02 -34.30
C TYR A 84 -41.00 -13.45 -32.93
N GLU A 85 -39.72 -13.51 -32.57
CA GLU A 85 -39.19 -12.95 -31.33
C GLU A 85 -37.83 -12.32 -31.62
N CYS A 86 -37.64 -11.06 -31.20
CA CYS A 86 -36.38 -10.33 -31.36
C CYS A 86 -36.14 -9.35 -30.23
N GLU A 87 -34.88 -9.23 -29.80
CA GLU A 87 -34.40 -8.13 -28.97
C GLU A 87 -33.56 -7.19 -29.84
N TYR A 88 -33.92 -5.91 -29.90
CA TYR A 88 -33.21 -4.94 -30.73
C TYR A 88 -33.22 -3.55 -30.11
N ARG A 89 -32.32 -2.70 -30.60
CA ARG A 89 -32.23 -1.31 -30.19
C ARG A 89 -33.14 -0.43 -31.04
N ILE A 90 -33.99 0.34 -30.37
CA ILE A 90 -34.85 1.36 -30.96
C ILE A 90 -34.46 2.74 -30.43
N ARG A 91 -34.50 3.74 -31.31
CA ARG A 91 -34.18 5.12 -30.97
C ARG A 91 -35.39 5.82 -30.35
N THR A 92 -35.24 6.26 -29.11
CA THR A 92 -36.28 7.03 -28.42
C THR A 92 -36.33 8.46 -28.95
N LYS A 93 -37.41 9.19 -28.60
CA LYS A 93 -37.53 10.62 -28.96
C LYS A 93 -36.39 11.49 -28.42
N SER A 94 -35.80 11.13 -27.27
CA SER A 94 -34.64 11.85 -26.72
C SER A 94 -33.37 11.64 -27.54
N GLY A 95 -33.38 10.70 -28.49
CA GLY A 95 -32.26 10.35 -29.35
C GLY A 95 -31.38 9.24 -28.79
N GLU A 96 -31.69 8.72 -27.60
CA GLU A 96 -31.00 7.60 -26.96
C GLU A 96 -31.43 6.25 -27.55
N TRP A 97 -30.55 5.25 -27.43
CA TRP A 97 -30.88 3.87 -27.76
C TRP A 97 -31.51 3.18 -26.55
N ALA A 98 -32.66 2.57 -26.77
CA ALA A 98 -33.39 1.77 -25.81
C ALA A 98 -33.60 0.36 -26.38
N TRP A 99 -33.81 -0.64 -25.53
CA TRP A 99 -33.96 -2.02 -25.95
C TRP A 99 -35.43 -2.43 -25.96
N SER A 100 -35.89 -2.94 -27.10
CA SER A 100 -37.21 -3.55 -27.26
C SER A 100 -37.08 -5.07 -27.34
N LEU A 101 -37.99 -5.77 -26.66
CA LEU A 101 -38.33 -7.17 -26.92
C LEU A 101 -39.65 -7.18 -27.70
N ASP A 102 -39.56 -7.59 -28.95
CA ASP A 102 -40.71 -7.67 -29.85
C ASP A 102 -41.07 -9.11 -30.12
N ARG A 103 -42.37 -9.41 -29.97
CA ARG A 103 -42.95 -10.74 -30.17
C ARG A 103 -44.17 -10.62 -31.05
N GLY A 104 -44.16 -11.31 -32.19
CA GLY A 104 -45.24 -11.21 -33.16
C GLY A 104 -45.62 -12.54 -33.80
N LYS A 105 -46.81 -12.57 -34.40
CA LYS A 105 -47.29 -13.73 -35.14
C LYS A 105 -48.13 -13.28 -36.34
N VAL A 106 -47.97 -13.98 -37.46
CA VAL A 106 -48.88 -13.85 -38.60
C VAL A 106 -50.24 -14.46 -38.23
N VAL A 107 -51.29 -13.64 -38.30
CA VAL A 107 -52.66 -14.01 -37.89
C VAL A 107 -53.64 -14.10 -39.05
N LYS A 108 -53.30 -13.55 -40.22
CA LYS A 108 -54.12 -13.67 -41.45
C LYS A 108 -53.23 -14.04 -42.64
N PHE A 109 -53.73 -14.94 -43.47
CA PHE A 109 -53.11 -15.39 -44.73
C PHE A 109 -54.11 -15.21 -45.88
N ASP A 110 -53.62 -15.04 -47.11
CA ASP A 110 -54.46 -15.05 -48.31
C ASP A 110 -54.80 -16.48 -48.76
N ALA A 111 -55.60 -16.59 -49.83
CA ALA A 111 -56.01 -17.88 -50.39
C ALA A 111 -54.84 -18.71 -50.94
N ASP A 112 -53.71 -18.08 -51.26
CA ASP A 112 -52.48 -18.71 -51.77
C ASP A 112 -51.47 -19.00 -50.64
N GLY A 113 -51.84 -18.75 -49.38
CA GLY A 113 -51.01 -19.00 -48.20
C GLY A 113 -49.96 -17.91 -47.93
N ARG A 114 -50.06 -16.73 -48.54
CA ARG A 114 -49.15 -15.60 -48.27
C ARG A 114 -49.60 -14.86 -47.02
N PRO A 115 -48.67 -14.38 -46.18
CA PRO A 115 -49.01 -13.70 -44.94
C PRO A 115 -49.57 -12.30 -45.25
N LEU A 116 -50.74 -11.97 -44.69
CA LEU A 116 -51.42 -10.69 -44.88
C LEU A 116 -51.25 -9.75 -43.70
N MET A 117 -51.34 -10.28 -42.47
CA MET A 117 -51.37 -9.46 -41.27
C MET A 117 -50.61 -10.12 -40.15
N MET A 118 -49.76 -9.31 -39.51
CA MET A 118 -48.99 -9.69 -38.34
C MET A 118 -49.38 -8.81 -37.16
N VAL A 119 -49.50 -9.41 -35.99
CA VAL A 119 -49.75 -8.68 -34.73
C VAL A 119 -48.70 -9.09 -33.72
N GLY A 120 -48.33 -8.16 -32.85
CA GLY A 120 -47.32 -8.42 -31.84
C GLY A 120 -47.40 -7.50 -30.64
N THR A 121 -46.59 -7.85 -29.66
CA THR A 121 -46.35 -7.07 -28.45
C THR A 121 -44.91 -6.59 -28.43
N ASP A 122 -44.71 -5.43 -27.83
CA ASP A 122 -43.42 -4.77 -27.73
C ASP A 122 -43.24 -4.38 -26.27
N THR A 123 -42.14 -4.83 -25.70
CA THR A 123 -41.82 -4.66 -24.28
C THR A 123 -40.51 -3.92 -24.15
N ASN A 124 -40.50 -2.81 -23.43
CA ASN A 124 -39.27 -2.10 -23.13
C ASN A 124 -38.45 -2.91 -22.11
N ILE A 125 -37.30 -3.42 -22.55
CA ILE A 125 -36.36 -4.22 -21.75
C ILE A 125 -35.07 -3.46 -21.44
N THR A 126 -35.08 -2.13 -21.58
CA THR A 126 -33.89 -1.27 -21.41
C THR A 126 -33.26 -1.43 -20.03
N ASP A 127 -34.08 -1.38 -18.98
CA ASP A 127 -33.57 -1.49 -17.60
C ASP A 127 -32.96 -2.87 -17.33
N ARG A 128 -33.56 -3.94 -17.87
CA ARG A 128 -33.00 -5.29 -17.80
C ARG A 128 -31.65 -5.36 -18.50
N LYS A 129 -31.55 -4.82 -19.72
CA LYS A 129 -30.29 -4.83 -20.49
C LYS A 129 -29.20 -3.97 -19.85
N ARG A 130 -29.55 -2.84 -19.26
CA ARG A 130 -28.61 -2.01 -18.48
C ARG A 130 -28.07 -2.78 -17.28
N ALA A 131 -28.93 -3.43 -16.50
CA ALA A 131 -28.50 -4.25 -15.37
C ALA A 131 -27.62 -5.45 -15.79
N GLU A 132 -27.97 -6.14 -16.88
CA GLU A 132 -27.15 -7.22 -17.45
C GLU A 132 -25.75 -6.72 -17.87
N PHE A 133 -25.69 -5.57 -18.55
CA PHE A 133 -24.43 -4.98 -18.99
C PHE A 133 -23.57 -4.49 -17.82
N GLU A 134 -24.16 -3.81 -16.84
CA GLU A 134 -23.46 -3.34 -15.64
C GLU A 134 -22.89 -4.49 -14.81
N LEU A 135 -23.65 -5.59 -14.68
CA LEU A 135 -23.17 -6.81 -14.04
C LEU A 135 -21.97 -7.37 -14.80
N HIS A 136 -22.09 -7.50 -16.13
CA HIS A 136 -21.01 -8.05 -16.96
C HIS A 136 -19.74 -7.19 -16.93
N GLU A 137 -19.86 -5.86 -16.98
CA GLU A 137 -18.73 -4.94 -16.85
C GLU A 137 -18.10 -5.01 -15.46
N THR A 138 -18.91 -5.16 -14.41
CA THR A 138 -18.43 -5.35 -13.04
C THR A 138 -17.65 -6.65 -12.90
N GLU A 139 -18.19 -7.76 -13.41
CA GLU A 139 -17.53 -9.08 -13.41
C GLU A 139 -16.21 -9.01 -14.18
N ARG A 140 -16.21 -8.43 -15.37
CA ARG A 140 -15.01 -8.24 -16.20
C ARG A 140 -13.95 -7.41 -15.46
N ARG A 141 -14.35 -6.30 -14.84
CA ARG A 141 -13.43 -5.45 -14.07
C ARG A 141 -12.82 -6.19 -12.87
N LEU A 142 -13.63 -6.93 -12.12
CA LEU A 142 -13.16 -7.73 -10.99
C LEU A 142 -12.19 -8.82 -11.45
N GLN A 143 -12.50 -9.52 -12.54
CA GLN A 143 -11.62 -10.53 -13.12
C GLN A 143 -10.26 -9.93 -13.53
N GLN A 144 -10.26 -8.74 -14.15
CA GLN A 144 -9.03 -8.04 -14.51
C GLN A 144 -8.17 -7.68 -13.29
N ILE A 145 -8.78 -7.24 -12.19
CA ILE A 145 -8.05 -6.94 -10.95
C ILE A 145 -7.42 -8.22 -10.38
N VAL A 146 -8.19 -9.32 -10.35
CA VAL A 146 -7.74 -10.61 -9.82
C VAL A 146 -6.63 -11.22 -10.67
N ASP A 147 -6.66 -11.07 -11.99
CA ASP A 147 -5.65 -11.65 -12.89
C ASP A 147 -4.36 -10.83 -13.00
N ASN A 148 -4.39 -9.54 -12.67
CA ASN A 148 -3.21 -8.66 -12.73
C ASN A 148 -2.56 -8.40 -11.36
N THR A 149 -3.06 -9.02 -10.29
CA THR A 149 -2.41 -8.95 -8.98
C THR A 149 -1.14 -9.82 -8.93
N SER A 150 -0.14 -9.36 -8.17
CA SER A 150 1.08 -10.15 -7.92
C SER A 150 0.86 -11.29 -6.91
N ALA A 151 -0.25 -11.26 -6.18
CA ALA A 151 -0.63 -12.31 -5.23
C ALA A 151 -1.26 -13.51 -5.94
N VAL A 152 -1.05 -14.68 -5.36
CA VAL A 152 -1.77 -15.90 -5.71
C VAL A 152 -3.15 -15.81 -5.06
N ILE A 153 -4.22 -15.94 -5.86
CA ILE A 153 -5.60 -15.93 -5.39
C ILE A 153 -6.29 -17.21 -5.79
N TYR A 154 -6.97 -17.85 -4.84
CA TYR A 154 -7.75 -19.06 -5.08
C TYR A 154 -9.02 -19.09 -4.25
N VAL A 155 -10.00 -19.86 -4.73
CA VAL A 155 -11.24 -20.19 -4.03
C VAL A 155 -11.39 -21.71 -4.01
N LYS A 156 -11.75 -22.27 -2.85
CA LYS A 156 -12.03 -23.70 -2.66
C LYS A 156 -13.43 -23.90 -2.10
N ASP A 157 -14.09 -24.99 -2.51
CA ASP A 157 -15.37 -25.42 -1.93
C ASP A 157 -15.21 -25.96 -0.50
N ALA A 158 -16.33 -26.30 0.14
CA ALA A 158 -16.34 -26.89 1.48
C ALA A 158 -15.70 -28.31 1.57
N GLN A 159 -15.29 -28.89 0.43
CA GLN A 159 -14.53 -30.14 0.34
C GLN A 159 -13.06 -29.88 -0.05
N TYR A 160 -12.60 -28.63 0.05
CA TYR A 160 -11.22 -28.21 -0.21
C TYR A 160 -10.80 -28.37 -1.67
N ARG A 161 -11.76 -28.38 -2.60
CA ARG A 161 -11.50 -28.46 -4.05
C ARG A 161 -11.54 -27.09 -4.68
N TYR A 162 -10.61 -26.80 -5.59
CA TYR A 162 -10.51 -25.52 -6.28
C TYR A 162 -11.76 -25.24 -7.11
N LEU A 163 -12.36 -24.07 -6.88
CA LEU A 163 -13.43 -23.49 -7.69
C LEU A 163 -12.89 -22.49 -8.70
N MET A 164 -11.83 -21.78 -8.31
CA MET A 164 -11.20 -20.72 -9.09
C MET A 164 -9.76 -20.52 -8.61
N ILE A 165 -8.86 -20.26 -9.55
CA ILE A 165 -7.51 -19.74 -9.31
C ILE A 165 -7.27 -18.57 -10.27
N ASN A 166 -6.51 -17.57 -9.85
CA ASN A 166 -6.14 -16.46 -10.74
C ASN A 166 -4.98 -16.82 -11.67
N ARG A 167 -4.77 -15.98 -12.69
CA ARG A 167 -3.66 -16.12 -13.63
C ARG A 167 -2.29 -16.25 -12.96
N ARG A 168 -2.05 -15.53 -11.85
CA ARG A 168 -0.77 -15.62 -11.14
C ARG A 168 -0.52 -17.01 -10.55
N PHE A 169 -1.56 -17.68 -10.04
CA PHE A 169 -1.48 -19.08 -9.60
C PHE A 169 -1.10 -19.99 -10.76
N GLU A 170 -1.76 -19.84 -11.91
CA GLU A 170 -1.51 -20.65 -13.11
C GLU A 170 -0.06 -20.55 -13.57
N GLU A 171 0.47 -19.33 -13.67
CA GLU A 171 1.84 -19.05 -14.10
C GLU A 171 2.88 -19.62 -13.13
N LEU A 172 2.63 -19.53 -11.81
CA LEU A 172 3.58 -19.96 -10.79
C LEU A 172 3.66 -21.48 -10.63
N PHE A 173 2.53 -22.17 -10.78
CA PHE A 173 2.45 -23.61 -10.52
C PHE A 173 2.25 -24.46 -11.79
N GLY A 174 2.27 -23.84 -12.98
CA GLY A 174 2.19 -24.54 -14.26
C GLY A 174 0.85 -25.26 -14.49
N VAL A 175 -0.24 -24.75 -13.92
CA VAL A 175 -1.60 -25.33 -14.00
C VAL A 175 -2.55 -24.38 -14.70
N THR A 176 -3.74 -24.86 -15.05
CA THR A 176 -4.83 -24.01 -15.55
C THR A 176 -6.03 -24.08 -14.62
N ASN A 177 -6.79 -22.99 -14.51
CA ASN A 177 -8.02 -22.89 -13.74
C ASN A 177 -9.01 -23.98 -14.17
N ALA A 178 -9.19 -24.15 -15.48
CA ALA A 178 -10.03 -25.21 -16.03
C ALA A 178 -9.56 -26.62 -15.65
N GLY A 179 -8.24 -26.88 -15.67
CA GLY A 179 -7.67 -28.19 -15.34
C GLY A 179 -7.68 -28.53 -13.85
N LEU A 180 -7.59 -27.50 -12.99
CA LEU A 180 -7.55 -27.65 -11.54
C LEU A 180 -8.94 -27.59 -10.89
N ARG A 181 -9.95 -27.07 -11.58
CA ARG A 181 -11.32 -27.01 -11.06
C ARG A 181 -11.81 -28.38 -10.59
N GLY A 182 -12.28 -28.47 -9.35
CA GLY A 182 -12.74 -29.69 -8.70
C GLY A 182 -11.62 -30.61 -8.19
N ARG A 183 -10.35 -30.23 -8.34
CA ARG A 183 -9.18 -30.92 -7.77
C ARG A 183 -8.72 -30.24 -6.49
N ASP A 184 -7.79 -30.85 -5.78
CA ASP A 184 -7.31 -30.36 -4.49
C ASP A 184 -5.79 -30.19 -4.46
N ASP A 185 -5.25 -29.72 -3.32
CA ASP A 185 -3.83 -29.37 -3.19
C ASP A 185 -2.86 -30.51 -3.51
N PHE A 186 -3.27 -31.76 -3.29
CA PHE A 186 -2.41 -32.94 -3.48
C PHE A 186 -2.10 -33.21 -4.96
N MET A 187 -2.80 -32.56 -5.88
CA MET A 187 -2.51 -32.62 -7.31
C MET A 187 -1.35 -31.72 -7.73
N ILE A 188 -0.98 -30.73 -6.91
CA ILE A 188 0.01 -29.70 -7.25
C ILE A 188 1.21 -29.77 -6.30
N PHE A 189 0.93 -29.95 -5.01
CA PHE A 189 1.94 -29.84 -3.97
C PHE A 189 2.34 -31.22 -3.42
N PRO A 190 3.59 -31.38 -2.95
CA PRO A 190 4.01 -32.54 -2.19
C PRO A 190 3.07 -32.82 -1.00
N PRO A 191 2.86 -34.10 -0.62
CA PRO A 191 1.85 -34.47 0.38
C PRO A 191 1.99 -33.74 1.73
N GLU A 192 3.22 -33.46 2.17
CA GLU A 192 3.47 -32.74 3.42
C GLU A 192 2.97 -31.29 3.38
N ALA A 193 3.31 -30.56 2.30
CA ALA A 193 2.88 -29.18 2.09
C ALA A 193 1.35 -29.11 1.89
N ALA A 194 0.80 -29.98 1.03
CA ALA A 194 -0.64 -30.09 0.79
C ALA A 194 -1.43 -30.36 2.08
N ALA A 195 -0.94 -31.26 2.95
CA ALA A 195 -1.57 -31.53 4.24
C ALA A 195 -1.48 -30.33 5.20
N GLY A 196 -0.38 -29.56 5.14
CA GLY A 196 -0.26 -28.28 5.86
C GLY A 196 -1.32 -27.28 5.45
N PHE A 197 -1.46 -27.05 4.13
CA PHE A 197 -2.48 -26.16 3.58
C PHE A 197 -3.90 -26.62 3.95
N ARG A 198 -4.17 -27.92 3.87
CA ARG A 198 -5.47 -28.49 4.26
C ARG A 198 -5.83 -28.20 5.71
N ARG A 199 -4.90 -28.37 6.65
CA ARG A 199 -5.15 -28.07 8.07
C ARG A 199 -5.50 -26.61 8.30
N ASN A 200 -4.88 -25.70 7.57
CA ASN A 200 -5.19 -24.27 7.63
C ASN A 200 -6.60 -24.00 7.07
N ASP A 201 -6.92 -24.59 5.92
CA ASP A 201 -8.22 -24.47 5.26
C ASP A 201 -9.37 -25.04 6.11
N GLU A 202 -9.16 -26.22 6.71
CA GLU A 202 -10.08 -26.87 7.66
C GLU A 202 -10.40 -25.95 8.84
N ARG A 203 -9.38 -25.30 9.40
CA ARG A 203 -9.56 -24.40 10.54
C ARG A 203 -10.35 -23.15 10.17
N VAL A 204 -10.14 -22.57 8.99
CA VAL A 204 -10.91 -21.42 8.50
C VAL A 204 -12.38 -21.77 8.31
N LEU A 205 -12.68 -22.93 7.71
CA LEU A 205 -14.06 -23.37 7.52
C LEU A 205 -14.74 -23.75 8.84
N ALA A 206 -14.00 -24.33 9.79
CA ALA A 206 -14.52 -24.75 11.09
C ALA A 206 -14.80 -23.56 12.02
N THR A 207 -13.92 -22.56 12.07
CA THR A 207 -14.12 -21.37 12.92
C THR A 207 -15.00 -20.32 12.25
N GLY A 208 -14.97 -20.25 10.92
CA GLY A 208 -15.62 -19.17 10.16
C GLY A 208 -14.94 -17.81 10.34
N GLU A 209 -13.67 -17.81 10.77
CA GLU A 209 -12.85 -16.62 10.98
C GLU A 209 -11.72 -16.51 9.96
N THR A 210 -11.27 -15.29 9.69
CA THR A 210 -10.11 -15.02 8.83
C THR A 210 -8.81 -15.43 9.53
N MET A 211 -7.97 -16.18 8.83
CA MET A 211 -6.65 -16.61 9.29
C MET A 211 -5.53 -15.86 8.56
N PHE A 212 -4.48 -15.50 9.30
CA PHE A 212 -3.23 -14.97 8.79
C PHE A 212 -2.11 -15.96 9.14
N VAL A 213 -1.34 -16.39 8.16
CA VAL A 213 -0.29 -17.40 8.36
C VAL A 213 0.83 -17.23 7.34
N ASP A 214 2.08 -17.38 7.80
CA ASP A 214 3.23 -17.54 6.91
C ASP A 214 3.26 -19.00 6.43
N GLU A 215 3.13 -19.21 5.12
CA GLU A 215 3.14 -20.52 4.48
C GLU A 215 4.40 -20.70 3.64
N ILE A 216 4.98 -21.90 3.66
CA ILE A 216 6.11 -22.24 2.81
C ILE A 216 5.58 -23.14 1.69
N ALA A 217 5.69 -22.67 0.45
CA ALA A 217 5.30 -23.42 -0.73
C ALA A 217 6.54 -23.84 -1.51
N PRO A 218 6.60 -25.11 -1.99
CA PRO A 218 7.69 -25.55 -2.83
C PRO A 218 7.56 -24.96 -4.24
N HIS A 219 8.65 -24.40 -4.74
CA HIS A 219 8.83 -23.92 -6.11
C HIS A 219 10.01 -24.65 -6.78
N GLU A 220 10.12 -24.53 -8.11
CA GLU A 220 11.21 -25.15 -8.88
C GLU A 220 12.61 -24.64 -8.47
N ASP A 221 12.73 -23.38 -8.05
CA ASP A 221 13.96 -22.73 -7.58
C ASP A 221 14.16 -22.83 -6.06
N GLY A 222 13.26 -23.49 -5.35
CA GLY A 222 13.36 -23.76 -3.92
C GLY A 222 12.10 -23.41 -3.13
N PRO A 223 12.12 -23.50 -1.80
CA PRO A 223 10.98 -23.12 -0.97
C PRO A 223 10.80 -21.60 -0.95
N HIS A 224 9.57 -21.14 -1.21
CA HIS A 224 9.17 -19.74 -1.14
C HIS A 224 8.28 -19.51 0.08
N THR A 225 8.47 -18.36 0.74
CA THR A 225 7.67 -17.95 1.90
C THR A 225 6.57 -16.99 1.45
N TYR A 226 5.34 -17.33 1.76
CA TYR A 226 4.14 -16.57 1.45
C TYR A 226 3.51 -16.05 2.73
N ILE A 227 3.09 -14.78 2.74
CA ILE A 227 2.12 -14.30 3.71
C ILE A 227 0.73 -14.58 3.15
N SER A 228 0.00 -15.48 3.80
CA SER A 228 -1.31 -15.96 3.37
C SER A 228 -2.41 -15.42 4.27
N VAL A 229 -3.45 -14.86 3.65
CA VAL A 229 -4.72 -14.53 4.28
C VAL A 229 -5.77 -15.47 3.75
N LYS A 230 -6.43 -16.22 4.65
CA LYS A 230 -7.48 -17.18 4.30
C LYS A 230 -8.77 -16.82 5.00
N PHE A 231 -9.89 -16.80 4.29
CA PHE A 231 -11.18 -16.35 4.83
C PHE A 231 -12.37 -17.10 4.23
N PRO A 232 -13.46 -17.27 5.00
CA PRO A 232 -14.65 -17.97 4.51
C PRO A 232 -15.47 -17.07 3.59
N LEU A 233 -16.07 -17.68 2.56
CA LEU A 233 -17.07 -17.06 1.70
C LEU A 233 -18.46 -17.55 2.09
N ARG A 234 -19.38 -16.60 2.26
CA ARG A 234 -20.76 -16.87 2.70
C ARG A 234 -21.73 -16.73 1.54
N ASP A 235 -22.74 -17.59 1.51
CA ASP A 235 -23.87 -17.48 0.58
C ASP A 235 -24.83 -16.34 0.99
N ALA A 236 -25.87 -16.09 0.19
CA ALA A 236 -26.89 -15.09 0.49
C ALA A 236 -27.67 -15.34 1.81
N HIS A 237 -27.57 -16.55 2.38
CA HIS A 237 -28.18 -16.93 3.66
C HIS A 237 -27.18 -16.86 4.83
N GLY A 238 -25.96 -16.35 4.60
CA GLY A 238 -24.91 -16.22 5.61
C GLY A 238 -24.15 -17.52 5.92
N ARG A 239 -24.45 -18.63 5.23
CA ARG A 239 -23.79 -19.93 5.44
C ARG A 239 -22.47 -19.98 4.68
N ILE A 240 -21.43 -20.52 5.32
CA ILE A 240 -20.14 -20.73 4.68
C ILE A 240 -20.29 -21.83 3.62
N HIS A 241 -19.98 -21.51 2.36
CA HIS A 241 -20.08 -22.46 1.24
C HIS A 241 -18.72 -22.73 0.58
N ALA A 242 -17.76 -21.83 0.79
CA ALA A 242 -16.43 -21.87 0.21
C ALA A 242 -15.46 -21.09 1.11
N MET A 243 -14.18 -21.15 0.80
CA MET A 243 -13.15 -20.27 1.34
C MET A 243 -12.28 -19.71 0.23
N ALA A 244 -11.67 -18.56 0.47
CA ALA A 244 -10.70 -17.96 -0.42
C ALA A 244 -9.37 -17.78 0.31
N GLY A 245 -8.28 -17.84 -0.46
CA GLY A 245 -6.94 -17.53 0.00
C GLY A 245 -6.30 -16.50 -0.92
N ILE A 246 -5.60 -15.54 -0.30
CA ILE A 246 -4.73 -14.59 -0.98
C ILE A 246 -3.35 -14.74 -0.36
N SER A 247 -2.38 -15.14 -1.18
CA SER A 247 -1.02 -15.45 -0.75
C SER A 247 -0.03 -14.58 -1.51
N THR A 248 0.72 -13.75 -0.80
CA THR A 248 1.74 -12.87 -1.39
C THR A 248 3.13 -13.42 -1.08
N ASP A 249 3.94 -13.61 -2.12
CA ASP A 249 5.32 -14.05 -1.96
C ASP A 249 6.14 -12.94 -1.29
N ILE A 250 6.77 -13.27 -0.17
CA ILE A 250 7.63 -12.39 0.63
C ILE A 250 9.05 -12.95 0.78
N THR A 251 9.43 -13.91 -0.07
CA THR A 251 10.72 -14.60 0.00
C THR A 251 11.88 -13.62 -0.09
N GLU A 252 11.89 -12.73 -1.08
CA GLU A 252 12.94 -11.71 -1.23
C GLU A 252 12.99 -10.76 -0.03
N ARG A 253 11.81 -10.39 0.51
CA ARG A 253 11.72 -9.54 1.69
C ARG A 253 12.32 -10.21 2.92
N LYS A 254 12.00 -11.49 3.18
CA LYS A 254 12.56 -12.27 4.29
C LYS A 254 14.07 -12.44 4.16
N ARG A 255 14.58 -12.73 2.95
CA ARG A 255 16.02 -12.81 2.67
C ARG A 255 16.73 -11.48 2.95
N ALA A 256 16.13 -10.36 2.58
CA ALA A 256 16.67 -9.03 2.86
C ALA A 256 16.64 -8.71 4.37
N GLU A 257 15.57 -9.06 5.08
CA GLU A 257 15.45 -8.89 6.54
C GLU A 257 16.52 -9.72 7.29
N GLU A 258 16.74 -10.97 6.89
CA GLU A 258 17.78 -11.84 7.47
C GLU A 258 19.19 -11.31 7.18
N ALA A 259 19.46 -10.85 5.96
CA ALA A 259 20.75 -10.25 5.61
C ALA A 259 21.02 -8.98 6.43
N LEU A 260 20.02 -8.12 6.61
CA LEU A 260 20.13 -6.93 7.45
C LEU A 260 20.40 -7.29 8.92
N ALA A 261 19.72 -8.32 9.45
CA ALA A 261 19.94 -8.80 10.81
C ALA A 261 21.38 -9.31 10.99
N HIS A 262 21.89 -10.07 10.02
CA HIS A 262 23.28 -10.55 10.03
C HIS A 262 24.29 -9.38 10.02
N TYR A 263 24.10 -8.40 9.12
CA TYR A 263 24.99 -7.23 9.07
C TYR A 263 24.95 -6.41 10.35
N ALA A 264 23.78 -6.28 10.99
CA ALA A 264 23.66 -5.60 12.27
C ALA A 264 24.46 -6.32 13.37
N GLU A 265 24.41 -7.65 13.43
CA GLU A 265 25.17 -8.45 14.38
C GLU A 265 26.69 -8.34 14.14
N GLU A 266 27.14 -8.40 12.88
CA GLU A 266 28.55 -8.20 12.53
C GLU A 266 29.06 -6.81 12.90
N LEU A 267 28.25 -5.77 12.65
CA LEU A 267 28.60 -4.40 13.01
C LEU A 267 28.68 -4.21 14.52
N GLU A 268 27.77 -4.83 15.29
CA GLU A 268 27.81 -4.80 16.75
C GLU A 268 29.07 -5.48 17.28
N ARG A 269 29.42 -6.65 16.72
CA ARG A 269 30.65 -7.37 17.08
C ARG A 269 31.89 -6.57 16.75
N SER A 270 31.99 -6.01 15.54
CA SER A 270 33.12 -5.17 15.12
C SER A 270 33.28 -3.94 16.02
N ASN A 271 32.17 -3.27 16.35
CA ASN A 271 32.17 -2.16 17.30
C ASN A 271 32.66 -2.60 18.69
N ARG A 272 32.26 -3.78 19.17
CA ARG A 272 32.72 -4.31 20.45
C ARG A 272 34.23 -4.57 20.45
N ASP A 273 34.74 -5.20 19.41
CA ASP A 273 36.16 -5.54 19.27
C ASP A 273 37.03 -4.28 19.20
N LEU A 274 36.60 -3.26 18.44
CA LEU A 274 37.26 -1.94 18.38
C LEU A 274 37.36 -1.29 19.77
N ARG A 275 36.36 -1.46 20.63
CA ARG A 275 36.33 -0.86 21.97
C ARG A 275 37.26 -1.58 22.94
N VAL A 276 37.26 -2.91 22.90
CA VAL A 276 38.20 -3.71 23.69
C VAL A 276 39.63 -3.38 23.27
N PHE A 277 39.89 -3.28 21.96
CA PHE A 277 41.19 -2.89 21.44
C PHE A 277 41.59 -1.48 21.88
N ALA A 278 40.71 -0.48 21.72
CA ALA A 278 40.99 0.90 22.15
C ALA A 278 41.26 0.98 23.66
N TYR A 279 40.54 0.20 24.47
CA TYR A 279 40.75 0.14 25.91
C TYR A 279 42.11 -0.47 26.28
N ALA A 280 42.43 -1.64 25.72
CA ALA A 280 43.69 -2.34 25.98
C ALA A 280 44.89 -1.51 25.50
N ALA A 281 44.86 -1.02 24.25
CA ALA A 281 45.92 -0.19 23.70
C ALA A 281 46.15 1.08 24.52
N SER A 282 45.08 1.72 25.01
CA SER A 282 45.23 2.92 25.83
C SER A 282 45.83 2.62 27.20
N HIS A 283 45.44 1.52 27.84
CA HIS A 283 46.05 1.07 29.09
C HIS A 283 47.55 0.81 28.92
N ASP A 284 47.92 0.08 27.87
CA ASP A 284 49.31 -0.30 27.59
C ASP A 284 50.18 0.92 27.22
N LEU A 285 49.60 1.97 26.63
CA LEU A 285 50.29 3.23 26.35
C LEU A 285 50.40 4.14 27.58
N GLN A 286 49.44 4.11 28.50
CA GLN A 286 49.46 4.93 29.71
C GLN A 286 50.56 4.53 30.69
N GLU A 287 50.86 3.24 30.81
CA GLU A 287 51.86 2.73 31.74
C GLU A 287 53.28 3.29 31.51
N PRO A 288 53.88 3.20 30.30
CA PRO A 288 55.19 3.79 30.02
C PRO A 288 55.16 5.32 30.10
N LEU A 289 54.06 5.97 29.69
CA LEU A 289 53.92 7.42 29.83
C LEU A 289 53.94 7.86 31.30
N ARG A 290 53.28 7.13 32.20
CA ARG A 290 53.28 7.42 33.63
C ARG A 290 54.69 7.32 34.22
N ALA A 291 55.48 6.35 33.78
CA ALA A 291 56.88 6.23 34.18
C ALA A 291 57.72 7.42 33.68
N ILE A 292 57.59 7.81 32.40
CA ILE A 292 58.31 8.97 31.84
C ILE A 292 57.90 10.26 32.57
N ALA A 293 56.61 10.46 32.85
CA ALA A 293 56.13 11.58 33.65
C ALA A 293 56.76 11.60 35.04
N GLY A 294 56.77 10.46 35.74
CA GLY A 294 57.32 10.35 37.09
C GLY A 294 58.82 10.68 37.14
N TYR A 295 59.62 10.09 36.25
CA TYR A 295 61.05 10.40 36.17
C TYR A 295 61.31 11.85 35.73
N GLY A 296 60.54 12.37 34.78
CA GLY A 296 60.62 13.77 34.36
C GLY A 296 60.35 14.72 35.53
N GLN A 297 59.29 14.47 36.31
CA GLN A 297 58.96 15.27 37.50
C GLN A 297 60.05 15.20 38.58
N LEU A 298 60.65 14.03 38.81
CA LEU A 298 61.77 13.88 39.75
C LEU A 298 63.01 14.65 39.31
N LEU A 299 63.35 14.58 38.01
CA LEU A 299 64.45 15.35 37.43
C LEU A 299 64.20 16.85 37.57
N HIS A 300 62.98 17.29 37.26
CA HIS A 300 62.57 18.69 37.41
C HIS A 300 62.65 19.12 38.88
N HIS A 301 62.13 18.34 39.82
CA HIS A 301 62.14 18.74 41.24
C HIS A 301 63.55 18.81 41.82
N ARG A 302 64.45 17.90 41.42
CA ARG A 302 65.78 17.76 42.00
C ARG A 302 66.85 18.65 41.38
N TYR A 303 66.74 18.95 40.08
CA TYR A 303 67.82 19.59 39.31
C TYR A 303 67.44 20.93 38.68
N ARG A 304 66.20 21.39 38.87
CA ARG A 304 65.76 22.69 38.36
C ARG A 304 66.62 23.81 38.91
N GLY A 305 67.12 24.67 38.02
CA GLY A 305 68.04 25.76 38.36
C GLY A 305 69.41 25.32 38.88
N THR A 306 69.70 24.00 38.92
CA THR A 306 71.02 23.45 39.26
C THR A 306 71.80 23.02 38.01
N LEU A 307 71.10 22.72 36.92
CA LEU A 307 71.66 22.50 35.58
C LEU A 307 71.70 23.82 34.77
N ASP A 308 72.04 23.73 33.49
CA ASP A 308 71.91 24.86 32.58
C ASP A 308 70.44 25.11 32.18
N ALA A 309 70.18 26.31 31.67
CA ALA A 309 68.84 26.71 31.24
C ALA A 309 68.30 25.89 30.06
N GLU A 310 69.14 25.11 29.38
CA GLU A 310 68.73 24.28 28.25
C GLU A 310 68.21 22.91 28.71
N ALA A 311 68.86 22.32 29.72
CA ALA A 311 68.40 21.10 30.38
C ALA A 311 67.04 21.29 31.06
N ASP A 312 66.82 22.41 31.74
CA ASP A 312 65.51 22.73 32.34
C ASP A 312 64.42 22.81 31.26
N ARG A 313 64.72 23.43 30.10
CA ARG A 313 63.78 23.48 28.96
C ARG A 313 63.47 22.10 28.39
N TRP A 314 64.46 21.22 28.25
CA TRP A 314 64.24 19.86 27.74
C TRP A 314 63.39 19.02 28.69
N ILE A 315 63.63 19.12 30.00
CA ILE A 315 62.83 18.43 31.01
C ILE A 315 61.37 18.92 30.96
N ASP A 316 61.15 20.24 30.86
CA ASP A 316 59.81 20.82 30.71
C ASP A 316 59.11 20.32 29.44
N LEU A 317 59.83 20.28 28.31
CA LEU A 317 59.31 19.76 27.04
C LEU A 317 58.88 18.28 27.13
N ILE A 318 59.65 17.44 27.83
CA ILE A 318 59.33 16.03 28.04
C ILE A 318 58.07 15.89 28.91
N ILE A 319 58.02 16.59 30.05
CA ILE A 319 56.88 16.55 30.97
C ILE A 319 55.61 17.01 30.25
N ASP A 320 55.69 18.11 29.50
CA ASP A 320 54.53 18.64 28.78
C ASP A 320 54.13 17.76 27.59
N GLY A 321 55.09 17.12 26.92
CA GLY A 321 54.83 16.11 25.91
C GLY A 321 54.02 14.93 26.46
N VAL A 322 54.44 14.39 27.60
CA VAL A 322 53.74 13.28 28.27
C VAL A 322 52.37 13.70 28.78
N LYS A 323 52.22 14.91 29.35
CA LYS A 323 50.91 15.45 29.74
C LYS A 323 49.95 15.52 28.54
N ARG A 324 50.43 15.99 27.38
CA ARG A 324 49.63 16.03 26.15
C ARG A 324 49.21 14.64 25.69
N MET A 325 50.12 13.66 25.73
CA MET A 325 49.80 12.28 25.33
C MET A 325 48.77 11.63 26.26
N ASN A 326 48.88 11.86 27.57
CA ASN A 326 47.89 11.38 28.54
C ASN A 326 46.50 11.98 28.29
N LEU A 327 46.43 13.27 27.95
CA LEU A 327 45.18 13.94 27.59
C LEU A 327 44.54 13.29 26.36
N LEU A 328 45.32 13.11 25.27
CA LEU A 328 44.82 12.50 24.04
C LEU A 328 44.33 11.05 24.22
N LEU A 329 45.03 10.26 25.04
CA LEU A 329 44.61 8.89 25.37
C LEU A 329 43.31 8.87 26.17
N SER A 330 43.16 9.81 27.12
CA SER A 330 41.92 9.96 27.87
C SER A 330 40.76 10.36 26.95
N ASP A 331 40.97 11.33 26.07
CA ASP A 331 39.94 11.81 25.13
C ASP A 331 39.51 10.69 24.16
N LEU A 332 40.44 9.87 23.68
CA LEU A 332 40.15 8.72 22.83
C LEU A 332 39.31 7.66 23.55
N LEU A 333 39.63 7.38 24.82
CA LEU A 333 38.87 6.46 25.66
C LEU A 333 37.46 6.97 25.94
N ASP A 334 37.32 8.26 26.25
CA ASP A 334 36.03 8.88 26.49
C ASP A 334 35.17 8.84 25.23
N TYR A 335 35.74 9.16 24.06
CA TYR A 335 35.07 9.01 22.77
C TYR A 335 34.57 7.57 22.53
N SER A 336 35.41 6.57 22.80
CA SER A 336 35.05 5.15 22.67
C SER A 336 33.91 4.73 23.61
N ARG A 337 33.71 5.44 24.74
CA ARG A 337 32.69 5.14 25.74
C ARG A 337 31.32 5.80 25.48
N ILE A 338 31.26 6.87 24.70
CA ILE A 338 30.03 7.67 24.47
C ILE A 338 28.84 6.81 23.99
N ASN A 339 29.06 5.73 23.23
CA ASN A 339 27.97 4.93 22.67
C ASN A 339 27.37 3.84 23.61
N THR A 340 27.93 3.57 24.81
CA THR A 340 27.34 2.58 25.77
C THR A 340 26.59 3.18 26.94
N GLN A 341 26.81 4.47 27.24
CA GLN A 341 26.19 5.15 28.38
C GLN A 341 25.32 6.30 27.91
N ALA A 342 24.47 6.06 26.91
CA ALA A 342 23.32 6.92 26.68
C ALA A 342 22.37 6.75 27.89
N ARG A 343 22.68 7.42 29.00
CA ARG A 343 21.71 7.62 30.08
C ARG A 343 20.50 8.35 29.48
N GLN A 344 19.30 8.01 29.93
CA GLN A 344 18.11 8.77 29.55
C GLN A 344 18.36 10.25 29.87
N PHE A 345 18.07 11.12 28.89
CA PHE A 345 18.17 12.55 29.09
C PHE A 345 17.14 12.99 30.13
N GLU A 346 17.63 13.69 31.14
CA GLU A 346 16.81 14.25 32.22
C GLU A 346 16.75 15.77 32.07
N PRO A 347 15.75 16.44 32.65
CA PRO A 347 15.72 17.90 32.71
C PRO A 347 16.93 18.43 33.50
N VAL A 348 17.89 19.04 32.80
CA VAL A 348 19.13 19.59 33.37
C VAL A 348 19.10 21.10 33.30
N ASP A 349 19.27 21.77 34.45
CA ASP A 349 19.61 23.20 34.51
C ASP A 349 21.02 23.40 33.95
N THR A 350 21.11 23.90 32.72
CA THR A 350 22.40 24.13 32.07
C THR A 350 23.17 25.28 32.69
N GLY A 351 22.51 26.18 33.42
CA GLY A 351 23.16 27.19 34.26
C GLY A 351 23.93 26.56 35.41
N GLN A 352 23.37 25.53 36.05
CA GLN A 352 24.10 24.78 37.09
C GLN A 352 25.27 24.00 36.50
N ALA A 353 25.10 23.35 35.34
CA ALA A 353 26.20 22.66 34.65
C ALA A 353 27.34 23.63 34.27
N LEU A 354 27.02 24.85 33.82
CA LEU A 354 28.02 25.89 33.58
C LEU A 354 28.75 26.28 34.87
N ARG A 355 28.03 26.50 35.98
CA ARG A 355 28.64 26.83 37.29
C ARG A 355 29.62 25.75 37.74
N ASP A 356 29.24 24.48 37.59
CA ASP A 356 30.10 23.35 37.93
C ASP A 356 31.38 23.34 37.05
N ALA A 357 31.24 23.62 35.74
CA ALA A 357 32.38 23.73 34.82
C ALA A 357 33.32 24.91 35.17
N LEU A 358 32.76 26.06 35.56
CA LEU A 358 33.53 27.22 35.99
C LEU A 358 34.29 26.98 37.29
N ALA A 359 33.68 26.25 38.23
CA ALA A 359 34.36 25.83 39.46
C ALA A 359 35.58 24.95 39.15
N ASN A 360 35.45 24.03 38.18
CA ASN A 360 36.56 23.18 37.74
C ASN A 360 37.70 23.99 37.06
N LEU A 361 37.36 25.12 36.42
CA LEU A 361 38.32 25.98 35.72
C LEU A 361 38.85 27.15 36.58
N ALA A 362 38.48 27.23 37.87
CA ALA A 362 38.76 28.38 38.72
C ALA A 362 40.26 28.77 38.76
N ALA A 363 41.16 27.78 38.79
CA ALA A 363 42.60 28.02 38.77
C ALA A 363 43.06 28.69 37.47
N SER A 364 42.66 28.15 36.31
CA SER A 364 43.01 28.71 34.99
C SER A 364 42.39 30.09 34.77
N ILE A 365 41.17 30.31 35.27
CA ILE A 365 40.51 31.62 35.24
C ILE A 365 41.32 32.64 36.06
N GLY A 366 41.74 32.26 37.27
CA GLY A 366 42.54 33.13 38.15
C GLY A 366 43.91 33.46 37.57
N GLU A 367 44.64 32.46 37.06
CA GLU A 367 45.98 32.63 36.48
C GLU A 367 45.98 33.54 35.25
N ARG A 368 44.98 33.42 34.38
CA ARG A 368 44.85 34.24 33.16
C ARG A 368 44.03 35.52 33.37
N GLN A 369 43.51 35.73 34.57
CA GLN A 369 42.56 36.81 34.89
C GLN A 369 41.39 36.86 33.89
N ALA A 370 40.88 35.69 33.49
CA ALA A 370 39.84 35.59 32.48
C ALA A 370 38.50 36.15 33.00
N ILE A 371 37.80 36.89 32.15
CA ILE A 371 36.46 37.41 32.42
C ILE A 371 35.46 36.49 31.73
N ILE A 372 34.57 35.89 32.50
CA ILE A 372 33.52 35.02 31.96
C ILE A 372 32.16 35.60 32.28
N THR A 373 31.38 35.82 31.24
CA THR A 373 30.02 36.35 31.29
C THR A 373 29.06 35.34 30.68
N HIS A 374 27.83 35.28 31.18
CA HIS A 374 26.81 34.43 30.59
C HIS A 374 25.42 35.05 30.68
N ASP A 375 24.57 34.68 29.72
CA ASP A 375 23.15 35.03 29.73
C ASP A 375 22.36 34.00 30.59
N ASP A 376 21.04 34.16 30.67
CA ASP A 376 20.16 33.17 31.30
C ASP A 376 20.15 31.88 30.47
N LEU A 377 20.56 30.78 31.12
CA LEU A 377 20.68 29.48 30.47
C LEU A 377 19.44 28.60 30.73
N PRO A 378 18.95 27.86 29.73
CA PRO A 378 17.70 27.11 29.83
C PRO A 378 17.86 25.76 30.56
N THR A 379 16.73 25.20 30.98
CA THR A 379 16.64 23.77 31.31
C THR A 379 16.35 22.96 30.05
N ILE A 380 17.17 21.95 29.74
CA ILE A 380 16.99 21.08 28.57
C ILE A 380 17.07 19.61 28.98
N ALA A 381 16.51 18.71 28.16
CA ALA A 381 16.72 17.29 28.31
C ALA A 381 18.15 16.93 27.89
N ALA A 382 19.02 16.60 28.85
CA ALA A 382 20.43 16.28 28.62
C ALA A 382 21.01 15.39 29.73
N ASP A 383 22.29 15.02 29.60
CA ASP A 383 23.11 14.48 30.69
C ASP A 383 23.93 15.61 31.32
N ARG A 384 23.78 15.81 32.64
CA ARG A 384 24.43 16.91 33.37
C ARG A 384 25.95 16.82 33.33
N LEU A 385 26.52 15.62 33.43
CA LEU A 385 27.97 15.43 33.44
C LEU A 385 28.55 15.75 32.05
N GLN A 386 27.89 15.28 30.99
CA GLN A 386 28.31 15.59 29.61
C GLN A 386 28.18 17.08 29.29
N MET A 387 27.12 17.75 29.76
CA MET A 387 26.96 19.20 29.60
C MET A 387 28.05 19.98 30.35
N THR A 388 28.40 19.55 31.56
CA THR A 388 29.49 20.17 32.34
C THR A 388 30.82 20.02 31.60
N GLN A 389 31.12 18.82 31.08
CA GLN A 389 32.33 18.54 30.32
C GLN A 389 32.39 19.32 29.00
N LEU A 390 31.26 19.47 28.29
CA LEU A 390 31.16 20.31 27.09
C LEU A 390 31.54 21.76 27.40
N PHE A 391 30.93 22.37 28.41
CA PHE A 391 31.27 23.74 28.79
C PHE A 391 32.72 23.87 29.23
N GLN A 392 33.23 22.93 30.02
CA GLN A 392 34.62 22.91 30.47
C GLN A 392 35.60 22.86 29.29
N ASN A 393 35.31 22.04 28.26
CA ASN A 393 36.16 21.92 27.07
C ASN A 393 36.15 23.20 26.23
N LEU A 394 34.97 23.77 25.97
CA LEU A 394 34.85 24.99 25.16
C LEU A 394 35.47 26.20 25.86
N ILE A 395 35.16 26.42 27.13
CA ILE A 395 35.66 27.55 27.92
C ILE A 395 37.15 27.37 28.21
N GLY A 396 37.59 26.15 28.54
CA GLY A 396 39.01 25.83 28.75
C GLY A 396 39.84 26.14 27.51
N ASN A 397 39.34 25.81 26.31
CA ASN A 397 40.00 26.18 25.06
C ASN A 397 40.05 27.70 24.87
N ALA A 398 38.95 28.41 25.09
CA ALA A 398 38.88 29.86 24.98
C ALA A 398 39.89 30.59 25.90
N ILE A 399 40.05 30.12 27.14
CA ILE A 399 41.03 30.67 28.09
C ILE A 399 42.47 30.37 27.63
N LYS A 400 42.71 29.14 27.17
CA LYS A 400 44.04 28.64 26.82
C LYS A 400 44.60 29.30 25.56
N TYR A 401 43.77 29.45 24.53
CA TYR A 401 44.16 29.92 23.20
C TYR A 401 43.89 31.43 22.98
N CYS A 402 44.13 32.23 24.02
CA CYS A 402 44.04 33.69 23.94
C CYS A 402 45.42 34.32 24.25
N GLN A 403 45.81 35.32 23.44
CA GLN A 403 47.05 36.09 23.62
C GLN A 403 46.85 37.34 24.49
N VAL A 404 45.60 37.78 24.64
CA VAL A 404 45.20 38.91 25.49
C VAL A 404 44.48 38.38 26.73
N GLN A 405 43.98 39.26 27.59
CA GLN A 405 43.12 38.87 28.70
C GLN A 405 41.87 38.15 28.15
N PRO A 406 41.60 36.87 28.51
CA PRO A 406 40.50 36.12 27.92
C PRO A 406 39.15 36.67 28.38
N HIS A 407 38.27 36.99 27.44
CA HIS A 407 36.88 37.37 27.68
C HIS A 407 35.99 36.34 26.99
N VAL A 408 35.25 35.56 27.77
CA VAL A 408 34.40 34.46 27.26
C VAL A 408 32.94 34.75 27.60
N GLN A 409 32.10 34.87 26.58
CA GLN A 409 30.65 35.03 26.70
C GLN A 409 29.95 33.70 26.38
N VAL A 410 29.16 33.18 27.31
CA VAL A 410 28.29 32.02 27.10
C VAL A 410 26.84 32.48 26.92
N SER A 411 26.22 32.11 25.81
CA SER A 411 24.83 32.49 25.50
C SER A 411 24.01 31.29 25.05
N ALA A 412 22.70 31.36 25.24
CA ALA A 412 21.76 30.38 24.74
C ALA A 412 20.56 31.07 24.10
N GLU A 413 20.26 30.76 22.85
CA GLU A 413 19.10 31.27 22.15
C GLU A 413 18.17 30.13 21.72
N ARG A 414 16.86 30.34 21.85
CA ARG A 414 15.87 29.40 21.33
C ARG A 414 15.61 29.70 19.85
N LEU A 415 15.80 28.71 18.99
CA LEU A 415 15.60 28.89 17.56
C LEU A 415 14.12 28.91 17.24
N ALA A 416 13.57 30.04 16.79
CA ALA A 416 12.12 30.24 16.62
C ALA A 416 11.43 29.22 15.69
N ALA A 417 12.17 28.60 14.77
CA ALA A 417 11.66 27.61 13.83
C ALA A 417 11.66 26.16 14.36
N THR A 418 12.35 25.87 15.47
CA THR A 418 12.48 24.51 16.02
C THR A 418 12.29 24.49 17.55
N ARG A 419 12.05 23.32 18.15
CA ARG A 419 12.07 23.19 19.63
C ARG A 419 13.50 23.10 20.20
N GLN A 420 14.50 23.62 19.48
CA GLN A 420 15.91 23.46 19.83
C GLN A 420 16.50 24.75 20.41
N TRP A 421 17.54 24.56 21.21
CA TRP A 421 18.37 25.63 21.77
C TRP A 421 19.72 25.64 21.08
N ARG A 422 20.21 26.83 20.74
CA ARG A 422 21.58 27.04 20.29
C ARG A 422 22.38 27.63 21.45
N PHE A 423 23.38 26.89 21.89
CA PHE A 423 24.39 27.39 22.83
C PHE A 423 25.56 27.94 22.04
N ALA A 424 26.11 29.09 22.46
CA ALA A 424 27.30 29.68 21.87
C ALA A 424 28.27 30.10 22.98
N VAL A 425 29.54 29.71 22.83
CA VAL A 425 30.67 30.16 23.65
C VAL A 425 31.53 31.02 22.74
N ARG A 426 31.58 32.32 23.01
CA ARG A 426 32.33 33.29 22.21
C ARG A 426 33.48 33.82 23.04
N ASP A 427 34.66 33.88 22.44
CA ASP A 427 35.83 34.44 23.10
C ASP A 427 36.50 35.56 22.28
N ASN A 428 37.54 36.17 22.86
CA ASN A 428 38.35 37.24 22.27
C ASN A 428 39.79 36.79 21.95
N GLY A 429 40.05 35.47 21.90
CA GLY A 429 41.29 34.87 21.38
C GLY A 429 41.36 34.95 19.84
N ILE A 430 42.44 34.40 19.25
CA ILE A 430 42.85 34.64 17.83
C ILE A 430 41.68 34.64 16.86
#